data_AF-A0A2E5JYB7-F1
#
_entry.id   AF-A0A2E5JYB7-F1
#
_cell.length_a   1.000
_cell.length_b   1.000
_cell.length_c   1.000
_cell.angle_alpha   90.00
_cell.angle_beta   90.00
_cell.angle_gamma   90.00
#
_symmetry.space_group_name_H-M   'P 1'
#
loop_
_entity.id
_entity.type
_entity.pdbx_description
1 polymer ?
#
loop_
_entity_poly.entity_id
_entity_poly.type
_entity_poly.pdbx_seq_one_letter_code
_entity_poly.pdbx_strand_id
1 'polypeptide(L)'
;MCSERRVANLAEKSEIGFWFELILRLILALFFLIAGVLKLIDPKSLTTAIETYQLVPYTASFLLALILPWMEIFAGLGVLLKKCYRGSLLILCGLLIVFIVSLFQGYIRGLDVICGCLGGAYEENQTNYIWLISRDLVLLLFAWTLWIRQSRKVKQI
;
A
#
# COMPACT_ATOMS: atom_id res chain seq x y z
N MET A 1 -25.27 -30.68 24.23
CA MET A 1 -23.91 -31.07 23.81
C MET A 1 -23.57 -30.86 22.31
N CYS A 2 -24.46 -31.11 21.33
CA CYS A 2 -24.18 -30.82 19.90
C CYS A 2 -24.52 -29.36 19.48
N SER A 3 -25.50 -28.73 20.15
CA SER A 3 -25.89 -27.33 19.93
C SER A 3 -24.88 -26.33 20.49
N GLU A 4 -24.38 -26.53 21.70
CA GLU A 4 -23.39 -25.66 22.37
C GLU A 4 -22.05 -25.60 21.63
N ARG A 5 -21.57 -26.75 21.11
CA ARG A 5 -20.40 -26.78 20.24
C ARG A 5 -20.61 -25.98 18.94
N ARG A 6 -21.82 -25.94 18.40
CA ARG A 6 -22.15 -25.17 17.20
C ARG A 6 -22.19 -23.66 17.47
N VAL A 7 -22.78 -23.21 18.58
CA VAL A 7 -22.77 -21.78 18.94
C VAL A 7 -21.38 -21.29 19.33
N ALA A 8 -20.58 -22.11 20.03
CA ALA A 8 -19.17 -21.79 20.31
C ALA A 8 -18.35 -21.65 19.01
N ASN A 9 -18.51 -22.59 18.07
CA ASN A 9 -17.85 -22.52 16.76
C ASN A 9 -18.30 -21.31 15.92
N LEU A 10 -19.53 -20.84 16.06
CA LEU A 10 -20.03 -19.68 15.31
C LEU A 10 -19.55 -18.35 15.90
N ALA A 11 -19.50 -18.26 17.24
CA ALA A 11 -18.97 -17.10 17.96
C ALA A 11 -17.45 -16.97 17.77
N GLU A 12 -16.71 -18.07 17.86
CA GLU A 12 -15.27 -18.12 17.62
C GLU A 12 -14.94 -17.70 16.18
N LYS A 13 -15.69 -18.19 15.20
CA LYS A 13 -15.48 -17.88 13.78
C LYS A 13 -15.86 -16.44 13.42
N SER A 14 -16.77 -15.80 14.17
CA SER A 14 -17.16 -14.40 13.94
C SER A 14 -16.12 -13.43 14.52
N GLU A 15 -15.60 -13.71 15.72
CA GLU A 15 -14.55 -12.94 16.40
C GLU A 15 -13.25 -12.94 15.58
N ILE A 16 -12.77 -14.13 15.17
CA ILE A 16 -11.53 -14.27 14.38
C ILE A 16 -11.62 -13.50 13.06
N GLY A 17 -12.80 -13.53 12.41
CA GLY A 17 -13.03 -12.80 11.16
C GLY A 17 -12.94 -11.29 11.31
N PHE A 18 -13.36 -10.75 12.46
CA PHE A 18 -13.33 -9.33 12.77
C PHE A 18 -11.93 -8.84 13.11
N TRP A 19 -11.23 -9.54 14.00
CA TRP A 19 -9.85 -9.21 14.39
C TRP A 19 -8.89 -9.28 13.19
N PHE A 20 -9.07 -10.28 12.32
CA PHE A 20 -8.28 -10.39 11.09
C PHE A 20 -8.48 -9.18 10.14
N GLU A 21 -9.74 -8.76 9.91
CA GLU A 21 -10.03 -7.55 9.12
C GLU A 21 -9.42 -6.29 9.75
N LEU A 22 -9.44 -6.18 11.09
CA LEU A 22 -8.89 -5.04 11.81
C LEU A 22 -7.37 -4.96 11.66
N ILE A 23 -6.66 -6.07 11.85
CA ILE A 23 -5.21 -6.14 11.75
C ILE A 23 -4.73 -5.79 10.34
N LEU A 24 -5.31 -6.40 9.30
CA LEU A 24 -4.96 -6.09 7.91
C LEU A 24 -5.18 -4.62 7.58
N ARG A 25 -6.28 -4.04 8.07
CA ARG A 25 -6.60 -2.62 7.88
C ARG A 25 -5.57 -1.71 8.54
N LEU A 26 -5.18 -2.02 9.78
CA LEU A 26 -4.19 -1.23 10.51
C LEU A 26 -2.82 -1.31 9.85
N ILE A 27 -2.38 -2.50 9.44
CA ILE A 27 -1.11 -2.69 8.73
C ILE A 27 -1.11 -1.85 7.45
N LEU A 28 -2.15 -1.96 6.62
CA LEU A 28 -2.24 -1.24 5.35
C LEU A 28 -2.26 0.28 5.58
N ALA A 29 -3.12 0.77 6.48
CA ALA A 29 -3.24 2.20 6.75
C ALA A 29 -1.94 2.80 7.31
N LEU A 30 -1.34 2.14 8.31
CA LEU A 30 -0.13 2.64 8.95
C LEU A 30 1.06 2.63 7.98
N PHE A 31 1.19 1.57 7.17
CA PHE A 31 2.23 1.49 6.15
C PHE A 31 2.17 2.68 5.18
N PHE A 32 1.00 2.97 4.62
CA PHE A 32 0.83 4.08 3.68
C PHE A 32 0.98 5.45 4.33
N LEU A 33 0.56 5.61 5.59
CA LEU A 33 0.75 6.86 6.32
C LEU A 33 2.23 7.14 6.56
N ILE A 34 2.97 6.15 7.06
CA ILE A 34 4.40 6.27 7.31
C ILE A 34 5.14 6.50 5.97
N ALA A 35 4.85 5.71 4.94
CA ALA A 35 5.47 5.85 3.63
C ALA A 35 5.22 7.24 3.01
N GLY A 36 3.97 7.73 3.08
CA GLY A 36 3.62 9.05 2.57
C GLY A 36 4.31 10.18 3.33
N VAL A 37 4.37 10.11 4.67
CA VAL A 37 5.08 11.12 5.47
C VAL A 37 6.57 11.13 5.15
N LEU A 38 7.21 9.95 5.04
CA LEU A 38 8.62 9.85 4.69
C LEU A 38 8.92 10.47 3.31
N LYS A 39 8.02 10.29 2.34
CA LYS A 39 8.15 10.92 1.02
C LYS A 39 7.87 12.43 1.01
N LEU A 40 7.05 12.93 1.95
CA LEU A 40 6.83 14.37 2.12
C LEU A 40 8.03 15.08 2.73
N ILE A 41 8.80 14.41 3.60
CA ILE A 41 9.98 15.01 4.24
C ILE A 41 11.07 15.30 3.21
N ASP A 42 11.24 14.41 2.23
CA ASP A 42 12.23 14.58 1.17
C ASP A 42 11.65 14.33 -0.24
N PRO A 43 10.94 15.32 -0.80
CA PRO A 43 10.41 15.22 -2.16
C PRO A 43 11.51 15.28 -3.23
N LYS A 44 12.72 15.76 -2.89
CA LYS A 44 13.83 15.85 -3.84
C LYS A 44 14.34 14.46 -4.19
N SER A 45 14.60 13.61 -3.19
CA SER A 45 15.01 12.22 -3.45
C SER A 45 13.97 11.44 -4.24
N LEU A 46 12.69 11.66 -3.99
CA LEU A 46 11.61 11.05 -4.78
C LEU A 46 11.61 11.56 -6.24
N THR A 47 11.84 12.85 -6.47
CA THR A 47 11.94 13.42 -7.82
C THR A 47 13.10 12.80 -8.60
N THR A 48 14.29 12.74 -8.00
CA THR A 48 15.48 12.11 -8.61
C THR A 48 15.27 10.62 -8.88
N ALA A 49 14.60 9.92 -7.95
CA ALA A 49 14.25 8.51 -8.15
C ALA A 49 13.29 8.33 -9.33
N ILE A 50 12.26 9.17 -9.47
CA ILE A 50 11.32 9.13 -10.61
C ILE A 50 12.05 9.46 -11.92
N GLU A 51 12.93 10.46 -11.91
CA GLU A 51 13.72 10.88 -13.07
C GLU A 51 14.66 9.77 -13.55
N THR A 52 15.19 8.95 -12.65
CA THR A 52 16.04 7.80 -12.99
C THR A 52 15.30 6.77 -13.86
N TYR A 53 13.96 6.64 -13.70
CA TYR A 53 13.17 5.76 -14.57
C TYR A 53 13.00 6.31 -16.01
N GLN A 54 13.32 7.59 -16.24
CA GLN A 54 13.18 8.28 -17.54
C GLN A 54 11.80 8.11 -18.19
N LEU A 55 10.75 7.95 -17.37
CA LEU A 55 9.39 7.72 -17.85
C LEU A 55 8.66 9.02 -18.24
N VAL A 56 9.05 10.14 -17.62
CA VAL A 56 8.34 11.42 -17.71
C VAL A 56 9.36 12.58 -17.64
N PRO A 57 9.02 13.77 -18.18
CA PRO A 57 9.89 14.95 -18.08
C PRO A 57 10.03 15.42 -16.63
N TYR A 58 11.12 16.13 -16.33
CA TYR A 58 11.45 16.63 -14.98
C TYR A 58 10.29 17.33 -14.26
N THR A 59 9.56 18.21 -14.96
CA THR A 59 8.40 18.93 -14.39
C THR A 59 7.30 17.98 -13.91
N ALA A 60 7.07 16.88 -14.64
CA ALA A 60 6.11 15.87 -14.25
C ALA A 60 6.63 15.00 -13.10
N SER A 61 7.92 14.66 -13.07
CA SER A 61 8.55 13.96 -11.94
C SER A 61 8.38 14.72 -10.64
N PHE A 62 8.64 16.04 -10.67
CA PHE A 62 8.49 16.91 -9.51
C PHE A 62 7.03 17.01 -9.05
N LEU A 63 6.10 17.16 -9.99
CA LEU A 63 4.66 17.23 -9.67
C LEU A 63 4.16 15.90 -9.06
N LEU A 64 4.59 14.76 -9.60
CA LEU A 64 4.28 13.44 -9.07
C LEU A 64 4.88 13.26 -7.67
N ALA A 65 6.13 13.68 -7.45
CA ALA A 65 6.78 13.62 -6.15
C ALA A 65 6.04 14.44 -5.09
N LEU A 66 5.35 15.52 -5.48
CA LEU A 66 4.51 16.30 -4.58
C LEU A 66 3.14 15.68 -4.35
N ILE A 67 2.43 15.24 -5.40
CA ILE A 67 1.03 14.79 -5.30
C ILE A 67 0.93 13.40 -4.67
N LEU A 68 1.85 12.50 -5.03
CA LEU A 68 1.78 11.08 -4.68
C LEU A 68 1.78 10.84 -3.16
N PRO A 69 2.65 11.50 -2.36
CA PRO A 69 2.63 11.35 -0.91
C PRO A 69 1.30 11.78 -0.26
N TRP A 70 0.67 12.85 -0.76
CA TRP A 70 -0.65 13.27 -0.28
C TRP A 70 -1.70 12.20 -0.57
N MET A 71 -1.69 11.60 -1.76
CA MET A 71 -2.61 10.51 -2.10
C MET A 71 -2.46 9.31 -1.16
N GLU A 72 -1.23 8.95 -0.81
CA GLU A 72 -0.95 7.86 0.15
C GLU A 72 -1.49 8.16 1.54
N ILE A 73 -1.28 9.38 2.04
CA ILE A 73 -1.75 9.80 3.38
C ILE A 73 -3.27 9.88 3.41
N PHE A 74 -3.90 10.54 2.44
CA PHE A 74 -5.37 10.67 2.43
C PHE A 74 -6.05 9.32 2.27
N ALA A 75 -5.52 8.42 1.42
CA ALA A 75 -6.06 7.08 1.27
C ALA A 75 -5.78 6.21 2.51
N GLY A 76 -4.60 6.30 3.12
CA GLY A 76 -4.28 5.63 4.39
C GLY A 76 -5.23 6.04 5.52
N LEU A 77 -5.47 7.34 5.69
CA LEU A 77 -6.45 7.88 6.64
C LEU A 77 -7.88 7.43 6.31
N GLY A 78 -8.26 7.42 5.03
CA GLY A 78 -9.59 6.99 4.60
C GLY A 78 -9.87 5.50 4.87
N VAL A 79 -8.83 4.65 4.76
CA VAL A 79 -8.87 3.25 5.19
C VAL A 79 -8.96 3.14 6.72
N LEU A 80 -8.20 3.95 7.46
CA LEU A 80 -8.19 3.94 8.93
C LEU A 80 -9.54 4.35 9.53
N LEU A 81 -10.09 5.47 9.07
CA LEU A 81 -11.31 6.11 9.57
C LEU A 81 -12.61 5.52 9.00
N LYS A 82 -12.54 4.60 8.03
CA LYS A 82 -13.68 3.99 7.32
C LYS A 82 -14.65 4.93 6.59
N LYS A 83 -14.45 6.25 6.63
CA LYS A 83 -15.36 7.25 6.03
C LYS A 83 -15.46 7.14 4.49
N CYS A 84 -14.34 6.87 3.83
CA CYS A 84 -14.25 6.67 2.37
C CYS A 84 -13.55 5.36 2.01
N TYR A 85 -13.87 4.28 2.74
CA TYR A 85 -13.10 3.03 2.75
C TYR A 85 -12.87 2.42 1.36
N ARG A 86 -13.89 2.41 0.50
CA ARG A 86 -13.79 1.87 -0.87
C ARG A 86 -12.93 2.74 -1.77
N GLY A 87 -13.22 4.03 -1.86
CA GLY A 87 -12.40 4.94 -2.69
C GLY A 87 -10.93 4.89 -2.28
N SER A 88 -10.68 4.83 -0.98
CA SER A 88 -9.33 4.76 -0.42
C SER A 88 -8.63 3.44 -0.79
N LEU A 89 -9.30 2.30 -0.66
CA LEU A 89 -8.74 1.00 -1.09
C LEU A 89 -8.43 0.98 -2.59
N LEU A 90 -9.29 1.54 -3.45
CA LEU A 90 -9.00 1.63 -4.89
C LEU A 90 -7.75 2.45 -5.17
N ILE A 91 -7.63 3.60 -4.52
CA ILE A 91 -6.45 4.47 -4.66
C ILE A 91 -5.19 3.72 -4.22
N LEU A 92 -5.21 3.07 -3.05
CA LEU A 92 -4.05 2.31 -2.56
C LEU A 92 -3.68 1.15 -3.49
N CYS A 93 -4.66 0.38 -3.98
CA CYS A 93 -4.40 -0.68 -4.96
C CYS A 93 -3.79 -0.13 -6.24
N GLY A 94 -4.33 0.97 -6.77
CA GLY A 94 -3.80 1.63 -7.97
C GLY A 94 -2.35 2.10 -7.77
N LEU A 95 -2.07 2.74 -6.63
CA LEU A 95 -0.72 3.17 -6.28
C LEU A 95 0.25 1.98 -6.18
N LEU A 96 -0.14 0.88 -5.51
CA LEU A 96 0.70 -0.33 -5.43
C LEU A 96 1.02 -0.90 -6.81
N ILE A 97 0.04 -0.98 -7.70
CA ILE A 97 0.24 -1.48 -9.06
C ILE A 97 1.24 -0.59 -9.80
N VAL A 98 1.08 0.73 -9.73
CA VAL A 98 2.01 1.68 -10.35
C VAL A 98 3.42 1.52 -9.76
N PHE A 99 3.57 1.38 -8.45
CA PHE A 99 4.86 1.14 -7.81
C PHE A 99 5.51 -0.17 -8.27
N ILE A 100 4.76 -1.26 -8.30
CA ILE A 100 5.25 -2.58 -8.74
C ILE A 100 5.71 -2.50 -10.20
N VAL A 101 4.92 -1.88 -11.08
CA VAL A 101 5.28 -1.73 -12.50
C VAL A 101 6.55 -0.88 -12.65
N SER A 102 6.65 0.24 -11.94
CA SER A 102 7.85 1.08 -11.96
C SER A 102 9.08 0.31 -11.48
N LEU A 103 9.00 -0.38 -10.33
CA LEU A 103 10.09 -1.19 -9.79
C LEU A 103 10.50 -2.32 -10.74
N PHE A 104 9.54 -3.01 -11.34
CA PHE A 104 9.79 -4.09 -12.29
C PHE A 104 10.47 -3.56 -13.57
N GLN A 105 10.04 -2.40 -14.06
CA GLN A 105 10.68 -1.73 -15.19
C GLN A 105 12.11 -1.29 -14.85
N GLY A 106 12.36 -0.82 -13.63
CA GLY A 106 13.70 -0.51 -13.14
C GLY A 106 14.61 -1.74 -13.09
N TYR A 107 14.07 -2.85 -12.58
CA TYR A 107 14.76 -4.14 -12.52
C TYR A 107 15.17 -4.66 -13.90
N ILE A 108 14.27 -4.61 -14.89
CA ILE A 108 14.59 -5.06 -16.27
C ILE A 108 15.69 -4.21 -16.90
N ARG A 109 15.74 -2.90 -16.60
CA ARG A 109 16.76 -2.00 -17.16
C ARG A 109 18.08 -2.01 -16.38
N GLY A 110 18.17 -2.74 -15.26
CA GLY A 110 19.36 -2.78 -14.41
C GLY A 110 19.74 -1.41 -13.84
N LEU A 111 18.77 -0.53 -13.63
CA LEU A 111 19.01 0.79 -13.05
C LEU A 111 19.33 0.62 -11.56
N ASP A 112 20.40 1.22 -11.04
CA ASP A 112 20.63 1.32 -9.60
C ASP A 112 19.74 2.41 -9.01
N VAL A 113 18.49 2.06 -8.73
CA VAL A 113 17.55 3.01 -8.14
C VAL A 113 17.72 2.98 -6.63
N ILE A 114 18.05 4.12 -6.01
CA ILE A 114 17.91 4.29 -4.56
C ILE A 114 16.41 4.44 -4.28
N CYS A 115 15.75 3.35 -3.89
CA CYS A 115 14.31 3.39 -3.74
C CYS A 115 13.90 4.20 -2.50
N GLY A 116 13.44 5.43 -2.73
CA GLY A 116 12.89 6.33 -1.71
C GLY A 116 11.56 5.89 -1.07
N CYS A 117 11.09 4.65 -1.27
CA CYS A 117 9.82 4.17 -0.72
C CYS A 117 9.74 4.19 0.82
N LEU A 118 10.88 4.23 1.51
CA LEU A 118 10.98 4.40 2.98
C LEU A 118 11.87 5.59 3.36
N GLY A 119 11.99 6.59 2.49
CA GLY A 119 12.74 7.82 2.77
C GLY A 119 14.22 7.59 3.02
N GLY A 120 14.98 7.21 1.99
CA GLY A 120 16.46 7.37 1.89
C GLY A 120 17.36 6.82 3.00
N ALA A 121 16.84 6.25 4.09
CA ALA A 121 17.58 6.02 5.33
C ALA A 121 18.48 4.76 5.31
N TYR A 122 18.59 4.09 4.17
CA TYR A 122 19.47 2.94 4.00
C TYR A 122 20.52 3.32 2.98
N GLU A 123 21.53 4.07 3.45
CA GLU A 123 22.82 4.07 2.78
C GLU A 123 23.41 2.66 2.86
N GLU A 124 24.04 2.27 1.75
CA GLU A 124 24.91 1.10 1.60
C GLU A 124 24.24 -0.25 1.20
N ASN A 125 24.55 -0.65 -0.04
CA ASN A 125 24.42 -1.96 -0.67
C ASN A 125 23.04 -2.42 -1.17
N GLN A 126 22.86 -2.24 -2.48
CA GLN A 126 21.96 -2.96 -3.38
C GLN A 126 20.46 -2.87 -3.05
N THR A 127 19.71 -2.15 -3.89
CA THR A 127 18.26 -2.24 -3.85
C THR A 127 17.83 -3.67 -4.17
N ASN A 128 17.37 -4.38 -3.13
CA ASN A 128 16.79 -5.70 -3.26
C ASN A 128 15.41 -5.61 -3.93
N TYR A 129 15.38 -5.45 -5.26
CA TYR A 129 14.13 -5.36 -6.05
C TYR A 129 13.14 -6.47 -5.70
N ILE A 130 13.64 -7.69 -5.47
CA ILE A 130 12.84 -8.85 -5.05
C ILE A 130 12.10 -8.57 -3.75
N TRP A 131 12.78 -8.00 -2.74
CA TRP A 131 12.16 -7.68 -1.45
C TRP A 131 11.10 -6.59 -1.61
N LEU A 132 11.41 -5.51 -2.33
CA LEU A 132 10.46 -4.41 -2.53
C LEU A 132 9.19 -4.85 -3.26
N ILE A 133 9.36 -5.59 -4.38
CA ILE A 133 8.23 -6.11 -5.15
C ILE A 133 7.42 -7.10 -4.31
N SER A 134 8.07 -7.97 -3.54
CA SER A 134 7.38 -8.94 -2.67
C SER A 134 6.52 -8.25 -1.60
N ARG A 135 7.04 -7.20 -0.97
CA ARG A 135 6.33 -6.41 0.03
C ARG A 135 5.10 -5.73 -0.58
N ASP A 136 5.26 -5.10 -1.74
CA ASP A 136 4.17 -4.39 -2.40
C ASP A 136 3.10 -5.38 -2.90
N LEU A 137 3.48 -6.57 -3.35
CA LEU A 137 2.56 -7.67 -3.66
C LEU A 137 1.78 -8.15 -2.44
N VAL A 138 2.43 -8.31 -1.28
CA VAL A 138 1.76 -8.70 -0.03
C VAL A 138 0.73 -7.65 0.40
N LEU A 139 1.10 -6.37 0.33
CA LEU A 139 0.19 -5.26 0.64
C LEU A 139 -0.98 -5.20 -0.34
N LEU A 140 -0.73 -5.49 -1.62
CA LEU A 140 -1.79 -5.56 -2.64
C LEU A 140 -2.76 -6.71 -2.34
N LEU A 141 -2.26 -7.87 -1.91
CA LEU A 141 -3.11 -8.99 -1.47
C LEU A 141 -3.95 -8.61 -0.25
N PHE A 142 -3.38 -7.90 0.73
CA PHE A 142 -4.14 -7.41 1.88
C PHE A 142 -5.25 -6.45 1.47
N ALA A 143 -4.94 -5.46 0.63
CA ALA A 143 -5.94 -4.54 0.09
C ALA A 143 -7.04 -5.28 -0.71
N TRP A 144 -6.65 -6.27 -1.51
CA TRP A 144 -7.56 -7.09 -2.33
C TRP A 144 -8.50 -7.96 -1.49
N THR A 145 -7.98 -8.63 -0.45
CA THR A 145 -8.82 -9.42 0.46
C THR A 145 -9.84 -8.55 1.21
N LEU A 146 -9.43 -7.37 1.66
CA LEU A 146 -10.32 -6.37 2.27
C LEU A 146 -11.38 -5.88 1.27
N TRP A 147 -11.01 -5.66 0.02
CA TRP A 147 -11.92 -5.26 -1.07
C TRP A 147 -13.01 -6.30 -1.33
N ILE A 148 -12.65 -7.58 -1.47
CA ILE A 148 -13.61 -8.67 -1.69
C ILE A 148 -14.56 -8.80 -0.51
N ARG A 149 -14.06 -8.77 0.72
CA ARG A 149 -14.89 -8.90 1.94
C ARG A 149 -15.88 -7.73 2.06
N GLN A 150 -15.46 -6.52 1.75
CA GLN A 150 -16.34 -5.35 1.75
C GLN A 150 -17.38 -5.38 0.61
N SER A 151 -16.99 -5.88 -0.56
CA SER A 151 -17.91 -6.00 -1.70
C SER A 151 -19.06 -6.97 -1.42
N ARG A 152 -18.80 -8.01 -0.62
CA ARG A 152 -19.85 -8.93 -0.16
C ARG A 152 -20.82 -8.31 0.85
N LYS A 153 -20.37 -7.43 1.75
CA LYS A 153 -21.25 -6.78 2.74
C LYS A 153 -22.29 -5.85 2.13
N VAL A 154 -21.99 -5.20 1.01
CA VAL A 154 -22.93 -4.25 0.37
C VAL A 154 -23.93 -4.93 -0.56
N LYS A 155 -23.63 -6.12 -1.06
CA LYS A 155 -24.58 -6.88 -1.90
C LYS A 155 -25.71 -7.54 -1.07
N GLN A 156 -25.75 -7.31 0.23
CA GLN A 156 -26.69 -7.89 1.20
C GLN A 156 -27.64 -6.83 1.80
N ILE A 157 -27.61 -5.61 1.28
CA ILE A 157 -28.52 -4.49 1.61
C ILE A 157 -29.27 -4.16 0.33
#